data_AF-A0A1V5CAT7-F1
#
_entry.id   AF-A0A1V5CAT7-F1
#
_cell.length_a   1.000
_cell.length_b   1.000
_cell.length_c   1.000
_cell.angle_alpha   90.00
_cell.angle_beta   90.00
_cell.angle_gamma   90.00
#
_symmetry.space_group_name_H-M   'P 1'
#
loop_
_entity.id
_entity.type
_entity.pdbx_description
1 polymer ?
#
loop_
_entity_poly.entity_id
_entity_poly.type
_entity_poly.pdbx_seq_one_letter_code
_entity_poly.pdbx_strand_id
1 'polypeptide(L)'
;MYASFHMNDPKVFYNKEDLWEVPTHDEKAAEPNYMIMKLPDERKEEFVLLVPYTPAKRDNLAAWFAARCDEPNYGKLLVFTFPRDRLVFGPKQIDARIDQDSYISQQLTLWGQRGSQVIRGKLLIIPIEKSLLYIQPLFLSAEAGGGGLPELRRVIVAYENDVVMEENLEQALTVLFGTRKAKTPATGAQETAKKASLQDLAKEAAKVFERAGVLQRQGDWAGYGEQQKKLEQILKEMTGR
;
A
#
# COMPACT_ATOMS: atom_id res chain seq x y z
N MET A 1 -7.12 -12.61 29.73
CA MET A 1 -6.06 -12.25 30.70
C MET A 1 -5.07 -11.24 30.10
N TYR A 2 -4.53 -11.44 28.89
CA TYR A 2 -3.62 -10.47 28.25
C TYR A 2 -4.28 -9.16 27.76
N ALA A 3 -5.58 -9.19 27.44
CA ALA A 3 -6.39 -8.04 27.02
C ALA A 3 -6.36 -6.83 27.97
N SER A 4 -6.07 -7.04 29.26
CA SER A 4 -6.03 -6.00 30.29
C SER A 4 -4.64 -5.73 30.86
N PHE A 5 -3.64 -6.57 30.51
CA PHE A 5 -2.33 -6.58 31.17
C PHE A 5 -1.42 -5.42 30.73
N HIS A 6 -1.78 -4.72 29.66
CA HIS A 6 -1.07 -3.53 29.19
C HIS A 6 -1.46 -2.26 29.98
N MET A 7 -2.53 -2.30 30.78
CA MET A 7 -2.98 -1.16 31.58
C MET A 7 -2.22 -1.10 32.91
N ASN A 8 -1.29 -0.16 33.02
CA ASN A 8 -0.53 0.04 34.26
C ASN A 8 -1.17 1.06 35.22
N ASP A 9 -2.15 1.85 34.77
CA ASP A 9 -2.87 2.83 35.60
C ASP A 9 -4.09 2.16 36.28
N PRO A 10 -4.17 2.16 37.62
CA PRO A 10 -5.29 1.54 38.36
C PRO A 10 -6.67 2.11 38.04
N LYS A 11 -6.78 3.41 37.71
CA LYS A 11 -8.05 4.05 37.35
C LYS A 11 -8.51 3.59 35.96
N VAL A 12 -7.58 3.55 35.00
CA VAL A 12 -7.83 3.03 33.64
C VAL A 12 -8.21 1.56 33.68
N PHE A 13 -7.54 0.76 34.53
CA PHE A 13 -7.84 -0.65 34.75
C PHE A 13 -9.24 -0.85 35.34
N TYR A 14 -9.59 -0.12 36.40
CA TYR A 14 -10.90 -0.20 37.03
C TYR A 14 -12.04 0.16 36.07
N ASN A 15 -11.85 1.22 35.27
CA ASN A 15 -12.83 1.68 34.30
C ASN A 15 -12.84 0.89 32.97
N LYS A 16 -11.89 -0.04 32.77
CA LYS A 16 -11.68 -0.80 31.51
C LYS A 16 -11.61 0.10 30.27
N GLU A 17 -11.02 1.29 30.41
CA GLU A 17 -11.06 2.32 29.37
C GLU A 17 -10.26 1.96 28.11
N ASP A 18 -9.25 1.09 28.25
CA ASP A 18 -8.35 0.66 27.17
C ASP A 18 -8.43 -0.86 26.92
N LEU A 19 -9.55 -1.51 27.25
CA LEU A 19 -9.64 -2.97 27.18
C LEU A 19 -9.47 -3.41 25.73
N TRP A 20 -8.56 -4.34 25.45
CA TRP A 20 -8.41 -4.89 24.10
C TRP A 20 -9.28 -6.11 23.90
N GLU A 21 -9.79 -6.26 22.68
CA GLU A 21 -10.61 -7.37 22.23
C GLU A 21 -10.07 -7.89 20.90
N VAL A 22 -10.27 -9.18 20.66
CA VAL A 22 -10.01 -9.76 19.34
C VAL A 22 -11.09 -9.25 18.40
N PRO A 23 -10.73 -8.60 17.28
CA PRO A 23 -11.73 -8.03 16.39
C PRO A 23 -12.61 -9.13 15.81
N THR A 24 -13.88 -8.81 15.57
CA THR A 24 -14.79 -9.71 14.85
C THR A 24 -14.82 -9.37 13.36
N HIS A 25 -14.82 -10.41 12.52
CA HIS A 25 -15.00 -10.36 11.07
C HIS A 25 -16.06 -11.40 10.70
N ASP A 26 -17.13 -10.97 10.02
CA ASP A 26 -18.30 -11.82 9.70
C ASP A 26 -18.88 -12.56 10.93
N GLU A 27 -19.09 -11.80 12.02
CA GLU A 27 -19.58 -12.28 13.32
C GLU A 27 -18.69 -13.31 14.05
N LYS A 28 -17.54 -13.66 13.49
CA LYS A 28 -16.55 -14.56 14.08
C LYS A 28 -15.36 -13.77 14.63
N ALA A 29 -14.85 -14.18 15.79
CA ALA A 29 -13.61 -13.62 16.31
C ALA A 29 -12.45 -13.92 15.36
N ALA A 30 -11.55 -12.95 15.16
CA ALA A 30 -10.37 -13.12 14.34
C ALA A 30 -9.50 -14.26 14.90
N GLU A 31 -9.37 -15.33 14.12
CA GLU A 31 -8.52 -16.45 14.48
C GLU A 31 -7.04 -16.12 14.26
N PRO A 32 -6.14 -16.66 15.09
CA PRO A 32 -4.69 -16.54 14.87
C PRO A 32 -4.26 -17.00 13.47
N ASN A 33 -3.23 -16.36 12.93
CA ASN A 33 -2.62 -16.73 11.65
C ASN A 33 -1.15 -17.08 11.82
N TYR A 34 -0.74 -18.21 11.25
CA TYR A 34 0.67 -18.55 11.13
C TYR A 34 1.26 -17.83 9.91
N MET A 35 2.41 -17.19 10.10
CA MET A 35 3.12 -16.52 9.02
C MET A 35 4.63 -16.55 9.25
N ILE A 36 5.39 -16.54 8.15
CA ILE A 36 6.82 -16.29 8.18
C ILE A 36 7.00 -14.80 7.92
N MET A 37 7.56 -14.07 8.88
CA MET A 37 7.81 -12.65 8.73
C MET A 37 9.05 -12.22 9.49
N LYS A 38 9.59 -11.07 9.12
CA LYS A 38 10.62 -10.39 9.90
C LYS A 38 9.95 -9.54 10.98
N LEU A 39 10.12 -9.94 12.24
CA LEU A 39 9.62 -9.18 13.38
C LEU A 39 10.33 -7.81 13.48
N PRO A 40 9.69 -6.78 14.07
CA PRO A 40 10.35 -5.53 14.40
C PRO A 40 11.63 -5.79 15.21
N ASP A 41 12.69 -5.04 14.89
CA ASP A 41 14.02 -5.11 15.54
C ASP A 41 14.80 -6.42 15.34
N GLU A 42 14.22 -7.43 14.67
CA GLU A 42 14.89 -8.67 14.32
C GLU A 42 15.54 -8.58 12.93
N ARG A 43 16.61 -9.36 12.72
CA ARG A 43 17.35 -9.35 11.44
C ARG A 43 16.93 -10.45 10.47
N LYS A 44 16.36 -11.54 10.99
CA LYS A 44 15.97 -12.73 10.23
C LYS A 44 14.45 -12.89 10.27
N GLU A 45 13.92 -13.54 9.24
CA GLU A 45 12.53 -14.01 9.22
C GLU A 45 12.33 -15.12 10.25
N GLU A 46 11.14 -15.18 10.81
CA GLU A 46 10.75 -16.16 11.82
C GLU A 46 9.32 -16.64 11.57
N PHE A 47 9.05 -17.90 11.87
CA PHE A 47 7.71 -18.44 11.92
C PHE A 47 7.00 -17.98 13.21
N VAL A 48 5.87 -17.31 13.05
CA VAL A 48 5.11 -16.73 14.16
C VAL A 48 3.61 -16.98 14.03
N LEU A 49 2.93 -17.07 15.17
CA LEU A 49 1.48 -17.07 15.28
C LEU A 49 1.00 -15.68 15.69
N LEU A 50 0.20 -15.03 14.84
CA LEU A 50 -0.18 -13.62 14.99
C LEU A 50 -1.70 -13.44 15.22
N VAL A 51 -2.06 -12.57 16.16
CA VAL A 51 -3.45 -12.19 16.48
C VAL A 51 -3.57 -10.67 16.58
N PRO A 52 -4.43 -10.02 15.78
CA PRO A 52 -4.70 -8.59 15.93
C PRO A 52 -5.64 -8.30 17.11
N TYR A 53 -5.53 -7.10 17.69
CA TYR A 53 -6.38 -6.61 18.77
C TYR A 53 -6.89 -5.19 18.47
N THR A 54 -8.17 -4.95 18.77
CA THR A 54 -8.85 -3.66 18.74
C THR A 54 -9.30 -3.26 20.15
N PRO A 55 -9.37 -1.97 20.52
CA PRO A 55 -10.01 -1.58 21.77
C PRO A 55 -11.50 -1.96 21.77
N ALA A 56 -12.06 -2.36 22.92
CA ALA A 56 -13.44 -2.86 23.07
C ALA A 56 -14.53 -1.89 22.56
N LYS A 57 -14.22 -0.60 22.44
CA LYS A 57 -15.15 0.46 22.00
C LYS A 57 -14.75 1.14 20.70
N ARG A 58 -13.72 0.65 20.02
CA ARG A 58 -13.23 1.27 18.79
C ARG A 58 -12.83 0.21 17.77
N ASP A 59 -13.14 0.47 16.51
CA ASP A 59 -12.83 -0.47 15.43
C ASP A 59 -11.40 -0.30 14.87
N ASN A 60 -10.58 0.60 15.42
CA ASN A 60 -9.19 0.78 15.01
C ASN A 60 -8.27 -0.25 15.68
N LEU A 61 -7.24 -0.75 14.98
CA LEU A 61 -6.26 -1.64 15.60
C LEU A 61 -5.47 -0.90 16.67
N ALA A 62 -5.28 -1.56 17.81
CA ALA A 62 -4.46 -1.08 18.92
C ALA A 62 -3.14 -1.84 19.02
N ALA A 63 -3.17 -3.15 18.76
CA ALA A 63 -1.98 -3.98 18.88
C ALA A 63 -2.08 -5.24 18.04
N TRP A 64 -0.95 -5.93 17.91
CA TRP A 64 -0.91 -7.33 17.53
C TRP A 64 -0.07 -8.11 18.55
N PHE A 65 -0.48 -9.35 18.76
CA PHE A 65 0.16 -10.30 19.63
C PHE A 65 0.79 -11.37 18.76
N ALA A 66 2.07 -11.67 18.99
CA ALA A 66 2.78 -12.73 18.28
C ALA A 66 3.34 -13.75 19.26
N ALA A 67 3.15 -15.03 18.96
CA ALA A 67 3.90 -16.11 19.59
C ALA A 67 4.99 -16.58 18.62
N ARG A 68 6.23 -16.65 19.10
CA ARG A 68 7.40 -17.08 18.33
C ARG A 68 7.46 -18.61 18.27
N CYS A 69 7.69 -19.16 17.08
CA CYS A 69 7.67 -20.60 16.84
C CYS A 69 9.03 -21.18 16.42
N ASP A 70 10.10 -20.39 16.36
CA ASP A 70 11.44 -20.87 16.03
C ASP A 70 12.42 -20.77 17.21
N GLU A 71 13.42 -21.65 17.25
CA GLU A 71 14.53 -21.53 18.20
C GLU A 71 15.46 -20.35 17.84
N PRO A 72 16.04 -19.65 18.84
CA PRO A 72 16.03 -19.92 20.29
C PRO A 72 14.86 -19.28 21.04
N ASN A 73 13.88 -18.70 20.33
CA ASN A 73 12.84 -17.87 20.93
C ASN A 73 11.47 -18.56 21.02
N TYR A 74 11.44 -19.87 20.77
CA TYR A 74 10.24 -20.70 20.81
C TYR A 74 9.41 -20.47 22.08
N GLY A 75 8.12 -20.19 21.89
CA GLY A 75 7.17 -19.94 22.97
C GLY A 75 7.24 -18.54 23.59
N LYS A 76 8.18 -17.69 23.19
CA LYS A 76 8.20 -16.28 23.64
C LYS A 76 7.06 -15.52 22.98
N LEU A 77 6.41 -14.68 23.78
CA LEU A 77 5.29 -13.86 23.36
C LEU A 77 5.74 -12.41 23.20
N LEU A 78 5.25 -11.77 22.15
CA LEU A 78 5.54 -10.39 21.80
C LEU A 78 4.23 -9.64 21.63
N VAL A 79 4.18 -8.43 22.17
CA VAL A 79 3.09 -7.50 21.95
C VAL A 79 3.66 -6.29 21.26
N PHE A 80 3.10 -5.95 20.11
CA PHE A 80 3.42 -4.71 19.44
C PHE A 80 2.20 -3.81 19.48
N THR A 81 2.36 -2.68 20.16
CA THR A 81 1.34 -1.62 20.25
C THR A 81 1.53 -0.63 19.13
N PHE A 82 0.46 -0.33 18.41
CA PHE A 82 0.49 0.72 17.41
C PHE A 82 0.50 2.11 18.09
N PRO A 83 1.19 3.09 17.49
CA PRO A 83 1.17 4.47 17.95
C PRO A 83 -0.27 5.03 17.98
N ARG A 84 -0.62 5.76 19.06
CA ARG A 84 -1.97 6.35 19.24
C ARG A 84 -2.19 7.64 18.45
N ASP A 85 -1.14 8.22 17.91
CA ASP A 85 -1.12 9.45 17.12
C ASP A 85 -1.54 9.23 15.66
N ARG A 86 -1.62 7.98 15.21
CA ARG A 86 -2.08 7.63 13.86
C ARG A 86 -3.24 6.65 13.87
N LEU A 87 -4.14 6.82 12.92
CA LEU A 87 -5.26 5.91 12.71
C LEU A 87 -4.76 4.63 12.03
N VAL A 88 -4.93 3.49 12.70
CA VAL A 88 -4.64 2.17 12.13
C VAL A 88 -5.98 1.45 11.93
N PHE A 89 -6.33 1.16 10.68
CA PHE A 89 -7.64 0.59 10.36
C PHE A 89 -7.79 -0.82 10.93
N GLY A 90 -8.91 -1.13 11.57
CA GLY A 90 -9.24 -2.52 11.91
C GLY A 90 -10.05 -3.23 10.83
N PRO A 91 -10.27 -4.55 11.00
CA PRO A 91 -10.94 -5.38 10.01
C PRO A 91 -12.25 -4.81 9.49
N LYS A 92 -13.15 -4.41 10.40
CA LYS A 92 -14.45 -3.81 10.04
C LYS A 92 -14.32 -2.54 9.21
N GLN A 93 -13.31 -1.72 9.48
CA GLN A 93 -13.09 -0.48 8.74
C GLN A 93 -12.55 -0.76 7.34
N ILE A 94 -11.71 -1.79 7.19
CA ILE A 94 -11.23 -2.25 5.89
C ILE A 94 -12.37 -2.88 5.09
N ASP A 95 -13.18 -3.74 5.70
CA ASP A 95 -14.36 -4.32 5.06
C ASP A 95 -15.30 -3.23 4.53
N ALA A 96 -15.61 -2.23 5.36
CA ALA A 96 -16.44 -1.10 4.95
C ALA A 96 -15.83 -0.31 3.77
N ARG A 97 -14.51 -0.15 3.72
CA ARG A 97 -13.83 0.52 2.60
C ARG A 97 -13.87 -0.30 1.33
N ILE A 98 -13.70 -1.62 1.43
CA ILE A 98 -13.83 -2.56 0.32
C ILE A 98 -15.25 -2.48 -0.26
N ASP A 99 -16.27 -2.45 0.60
CA ASP A 99 -17.68 -2.37 0.20
C ASP A 99 -18.07 -1.02 -0.42
N GLN A 100 -17.39 0.06 -0.01
CA GLN A 100 -17.59 1.42 -0.53
C GLN A 100 -16.87 1.67 -1.84
N ASP A 101 -15.87 0.87 -2.20
CA ASP A 101 -15.20 0.99 -3.49
C ASP A 101 -16.17 0.65 -4.62
N SER A 102 -16.40 1.62 -5.51
CA SER A 102 -17.41 1.50 -6.56
C SER A 102 -17.14 0.34 -7.53
N TYR A 103 -15.87 0.06 -7.85
CA TYR A 103 -15.51 -1.00 -8.79
C TYR A 103 -15.67 -2.36 -8.13
N ILE A 104 -15.17 -2.53 -6.91
CA ILE A 104 -15.30 -3.77 -6.14
C ILE A 104 -16.78 -4.07 -5.88
N SER A 105 -17.54 -3.10 -5.40
CA SER A 105 -18.96 -3.25 -5.09
C SER A 105 -19.79 -3.68 -6.31
N GLN A 106 -19.53 -3.08 -7.48
CA GLN A 106 -20.16 -3.50 -8.75
C GLN A 106 -19.81 -4.94 -9.11
N GLN A 107 -18.53 -5.33 -9.05
CA GLN A 107 -18.10 -6.69 -9.40
C GLN A 107 -18.69 -7.73 -8.44
N LEU A 108 -18.67 -7.48 -7.14
CA LEU A 108 -19.26 -8.38 -6.14
C LEU A 108 -20.77 -8.54 -6.35
N THR A 109 -21.47 -7.46 -6.69
CA THR A 109 -22.91 -7.50 -7.02
C THR A 109 -23.18 -8.31 -8.28
N LEU A 110 -22.34 -8.20 -9.31
CA LEU A 110 -22.46 -8.96 -10.57
C LEU A 110 -22.15 -10.45 -10.37
N TRP A 111 -21.13 -10.80 -9.58
CA TRP A 111 -20.77 -12.19 -9.31
C TRP A 111 -21.70 -12.86 -8.30
N GLY A 112 -22.36 -12.10 -7.43
CA GLY A 112 -23.37 -12.61 -6.50
C GLY A 112 -24.75 -12.81 -7.13
N GLN A 113 -24.85 -12.83 -8.45
CA GLN A 113 -26.11 -13.09 -9.17
C GLN A 113 -26.35 -14.59 -9.37
N ARG A 114 -27.59 -14.91 -9.75
CA ARG A 114 -28.11 -16.28 -9.93
C ARG A 114 -27.08 -17.21 -10.58
N GLY A 115 -26.76 -18.29 -9.87
CA GLY A 115 -25.89 -19.35 -10.37
C GLY A 115 -24.44 -19.25 -9.91
N SER A 116 -24.02 -18.13 -9.29
CA SER A 116 -22.71 -18.00 -8.66
C SER A 116 -22.82 -17.41 -7.25
N GLN A 117 -21.93 -17.85 -6.38
CA GLN A 117 -21.78 -17.36 -5.03
C GLN A 117 -20.38 -16.77 -4.88
N VAL A 118 -20.32 -15.56 -4.33
CA VAL A 118 -19.06 -14.93 -3.93
C VAL A 118 -18.72 -15.33 -2.51
N ILE A 119 -17.52 -15.85 -2.32
CA ILE A 119 -16.99 -16.24 -1.01
C ILE A 119 -15.81 -15.32 -0.71
N ARG A 120 -15.97 -14.45 0.30
CA ARG A 120 -14.86 -13.65 0.81
C ARG A 120 -14.03 -14.53 1.73
N GLY A 121 -12.75 -14.67 1.42
CA GLY A 121 -11.81 -15.36 2.30
C GLY A 121 -11.46 -14.52 3.52
N LYS A 122 -10.67 -15.13 4.40
CA LYS A 122 -10.18 -14.49 5.62
C LYS A 122 -9.36 -13.24 5.28
N LEU A 123 -9.66 -12.12 5.95
CA LEU A 123 -8.82 -10.93 5.89
C LEU A 123 -7.50 -11.18 6.63
N LEU A 124 -6.39 -11.14 5.89
CA LEU A 124 -5.05 -11.23 6.42
C LEU A 124 -4.51 -9.82 6.68
N ILE A 125 -4.05 -9.58 7.91
CA ILE A 125 -3.44 -8.31 8.31
C ILE A 125 -1.96 -8.57 8.51
N ILE A 126 -1.14 -8.10 7.57
CA ILE A 126 0.30 -8.38 7.53
C ILE A 126 1.06 -7.11 7.93
N PRO A 127 1.82 -7.15 9.04
CA PRO A 127 2.70 -6.04 9.39
C PRO A 127 3.92 -6.02 8.47
N ILE A 128 4.20 -4.86 7.87
CA ILE A 128 5.41 -4.61 7.08
C ILE A 128 6.07 -3.36 7.66
N GLU A 129 7.17 -3.56 8.37
CA GLU A 129 7.90 -2.51 9.10
C GLU A 129 6.97 -1.70 10.02
N LYS A 130 6.62 -0.46 9.63
CA LYS A 130 5.76 0.46 10.36
C LYS A 130 4.37 0.57 9.74
N SER A 131 4.03 -0.23 8.75
CA SER A 131 2.74 -0.18 8.05
C SER A 131 2.03 -1.53 8.10
N LEU A 132 0.74 -1.52 7.74
CA LEU A 132 -0.06 -2.73 7.62
C LEU A 132 -0.53 -2.89 6.18
N LEU A 133 -0.41 -4.12 5.68
CA LEU A 133 -0.97 -4.55 4.42
C LEU A 133 -2.14 -5.49 4.71
N TYR A 134 -3.29 -5.21 4.13
CA TYR A 134 -4.48 -6.03 4.29
C TYR A 134 -4.72 -6.79 2.99
N ILE A 135 -4.91 -8.10 3.08
CA ILE A 135 -5.10 -8.97 1.91
C ILE A 135 -6.34 -9.81 2.14
N GLN A 136 -7.29 -9.75 1.21
CA GLN A 136 -8.50 -10.58 1.24
C GLN A 136 -8.67 -11.31 -0.10
N PRO A 137 -8.54 -12.65 -0.11
CA PRO A 137 -8.85 -13.43 -1.30
C PRO A 137 -10.36 -13.48 -1.54
N LEU A 138 -10.77 -13.41 -2.80
CA LEU A 138 -12.16 -13.58 -3.24
C LEU A 138 -12.28 -14.85 -4.08
N PHE A 139 -13.15 -15.74 -3.67
CA PHE A 139 -13.44 -16.97 -4.37
C PHE A 139 -14.83 -16.91 -5.01
N LEU A 140 -14.99 -17.59 -6.15
CA LEU A 140 -16.28 -17.85 -6.75
C LEU A 140 -16.58 -19.34 -6.73
N SER A 141 -17.84 -19.68 -6.46
CA SER A 141 -18.37 -21.04 -6.60
C SER A 141 -19.70 -21.00 -7.34
N ALA A 142 -20.09 -22.14 -7.93
CA ALA A 142 -21.41 -22.30 -8.54
C ALA A 142 -22.48 -22.53 -7.45
N GLU A 143 -23.65 -21.91 -7.59
CA GLU A 143 -24.74 -21.95 -6.61
C GLU A 143 -25.59 -23.24 -6.72
N ALA A 144 -25.62 -23.90 -7.88
CA ALA A 144 -26.51 -25.03 -8.12
C ALA A 144 -25.86 -26.40 -7.80
N GLY A 145 -26.46 -27.14 -6.86
CA GLY A 145 -26.30 -28.60 -6.74
C GLY A 145 -25.28 -29.12 -5.72
N GLY A 146 -24.73 -28.27 -4.85
CA GLY A 146 -24.05 -28.72 -3.62
C GLY A 146 -22.58 -29.13 -3.75
N GLY A 147 -21.80 -28.49 -4.63
CA GLY A 147 -20.38 -28.86 -4.75
C GLY A 147 -19.52 -28.05 -5.72
N GLY A 148 -19.87 -26.79 -6.02
CA GLY A 148 -18.97 -25.93 -6.81
C GLY A 148 -17.67 -25.71 -6.02
N LEU A 149 -16.55 -26.24 -6.52
CA LEU A 149 -15.23 -26.03 -5.90
C LEU A 149 -14.93 -24.52 -5.92
N PRO A 150 -14.68 -23.88 -4.77
CA PRO A 150 -14.33 -22.46 -4.74
C PRO A 150 -13.02 -22.21 -5.48
N GLU A 151 -13.05 -21.33 -6.47
CA GLU A 151 -11.87 -20.93 -7.24
C GLU A 151 -11.49 -19.49 -6.88
N LEU A 152 -10.19 -19.26 -6.63
CA LEU A 152 -9.68 -17.92 -6.38
C LEU A 152 -9.87 -17.08 -7.64
N ARG A 153 -10.72 -16.05 -7.56
CA ARG A 153 -11.02 -15.18 -8.70
C ARG A 153 -10.26 -13.87 -8.63
N ARG A 154 -10.14 -13.28 -7.44
CA ARG A 154 -9.47 -12.00 -7.21
C ARG A 154 -8.76 -11.98 -5.87
N VAL A 155 -7.84 -11.04 -5.73
CA VAL A 155 -7.22 -10.66 -4.46
C VAL A 155 -7.46 -9.18 -4.26
N ILE A 156 -8.15 -8.83 -3.17
CA ILE A 156 -8.26 -7.46 -2.71
C ILE A 156 -7.06 -7.16 -1.83
N VAL A 157 -6.40 -6.04 -2.07
CA VAL A 157 -5.31 -5.56 -1.23
C VAL A 157 -5.61 -4.12 -0.83
N ALA A 158 -5.48 -3.83 0.46
CA ALA A 158 -5.61 -2.48 0.99
C ALA A 158 -4.31 -2.05 1.70
N TYR A 159 -3.93 -0.80 1.46
CA TYR A 159 -2.79 -0.15 2.10
C TYR A 159 -3.16 1.31 2.39
N GLU A 160 -3.13 1.70 3.66
CA GLU A 160 -3.58 3.03 4.11
C GLU A 160 -5.01 3.36 3.62
N ASN A 161 -5.15 4.29 2.68
CA ASN A 161 -6.42 4.72 2.12
C ASN A 161 -6.73 4.09 0.75
N ASP A 162 -5.77 3.38 0.18
CA ASP A 162 -5.86 2.80 -1.16
C ASP A 162 -6.37 1.35 -1.04
N VAL A 163 -7.38 1.00 -1.84
CA VAL A 163 -7.93 -0.36 -1.96
C VAL A 163 -7.91 -0.72 -3.44
N VAL A 164 -7.40 -1.90 -3.77
CA VAL A 164 -7.37 -2.41 -5.14
C VAL A 164 -7.84 -3.85 -5.17
N MET A 165 -8.35 -4.29 -6.33
CA MET A 165 -8.78 -5.66 -6.54
C MET A 165 -8.28 -6.16 -7.91
N GLU A 166 -7.37 -7.12 -7.88
CA GLU A 166 -6.71 -7.66 -9.08
C GLU A 166 -6.79 -9.19 -9.14
N GLU A 167 -6.33 -9.80 -10.23
CA GLU A 167 -6.43 -11.25 -10.44
C GLU A 167 -5.52 -12.05 -9.51
N ASN A 168 -4.41 -11.44 -9.09
CA ASN A 168 -3.47 -12.06 -8.16
C ASN A 168 -2.79 -10.98 -7.29
N LEU A 169 -2.07 -11.45 -6.27
CA LEU A 169 -1.40 -10.58 -5.31
C LEU A 169 -0.32 -9.72 -5.97
N GLU A 170 0.44 -10.25 -6.93
CA GLU A 170 1.52 -9.51 -7.60
C GLU A 170 0.99 -8.32 -8.39
N GLN A 171 -0.11 -8.51 -9.13
CA GLN A 171 -0.80 -7.44 -9.85
C GLN A 171 -1.36 -6.40 -8.87
N ALA A 172 -2.02 -6.83 -7.79
CA ALA A 172 -2.55 -5.91 -6.77
C ALA A 172 -1.44 -5.05 -6.13
N LEU A 173 -0.31 -5.67 -5.80
CA LEU A 173 0.87 -4.96 -5.28
C LEU A 173 1.46 -4.01 -6.33
N THR A 174 1.48 -4.40 -7.60
CA THR A 174 1.96 -3.55 -8.70
C THR A 174 1.05 -2.35 -8.92
N VAL A 175 -0.27 -2.50 -8.80
CA VAL A 175 -1.19 -1.36 -8.90
C VAL A 175 -1.03 -0.43 -7.70
N LEU A 176 -0.92 -0.97 -6.48
CA LEU A 176 -0.74 -0.18 -5.24
C LEU A 176 0.61 0.54 -5.16
N PHE A 177 1.70 -0.14 -5.56
CA PHE A 177 3.07 0.34 -5.33
C PHE A 177 3.85 0.58 -6.62
N GLY A 178 3.53 -0.09 -7.73
CA GLY A 178 4.28 0.02 -8.98
C GLY A 178 4.16 1.38 -9.69
N THR A 179 3.10 2.15 -9.42
CA THR A 179 3.00 3.56 -9.84
C THR A 179 3.51 4.54 -8.79
N ARG A 180 3.55 4.13 -7.51
CA ARG A 180 4.34 4.79 -6.47
C ARG A 180 5.80 4.35 -6.62
N LYS A 181 6.52 4.91 -7.59
CA LYS A 181 7.95 5.17 -7.36
C LYS A 181 8.06 5.76 -5.96
N ALA A 182 8.72 5.02 -5.08
CA ALA A 182 8.89 5.37 -3.69
C ALA A 182 9.17 6.88 -3.59
N LYS A 183 8.22 7.65 -3.03
CA LYS A 183 8.53 8.98 -2.52
C LYS A 183 9.28 8.78 -1.21
N THR A 184 10.49 8.26 -1.33
CA THR A 184 11.53 8.49 -0.34
C THR A 184 11.77 10.00 -0.35
N PRO A 185 11.72 10.71 0.79
CA PRO A 185 12.35 12.02 0.87
C PRO A 185 13.86 11.78 0.91
N ALA A 186 14.44 11.55 -0.26
CA ALA A 186 15.88 11.54 -0.46
C ALA A 186 16.15 12.15 -1.84
N THR A 187 16.61 13.39 -1.77
CA THR A 187 17.65 14.01 -2.60
C THR A 187 17.94 13.29 -3.92
N GLY A 188 17.63 14.02 -5.00
CA GLY A 188 17.75 13.67 -6.41
C GLY A 188 18.70 12.55 -6.83
N ALA A 189 18.15 11.61 -7.59
CA ALA A 189 18.80 11.06 -8.79
C ALA A 189 17.71 10.50 -9.72
N GLN A 190 17.79 10.88 -10.99
CA GLN A 190 16.81 10.65 -12.04
C GLN A 190 16.69 9.17 -12.45
N GLU A 191 15.48 8.76 -12.78
CA GLU A 191 15.26 7.72 -13.79
C GLU A 191 14.71 8.35 -15.07
N THR A 192 15.50 8.16 -16.11
CA THR A 192 15.29 8.45 -17.53
C THR A 192 13.96 7.93 -18.06
N ALA A 193 13.06 8.85 -18.38
CA ALA A 193 12.14 8.74 -19.50
C ALA A 193 12.46 9.87 -20.47
N LYS A 194 12.76 9.53 -21.73
CA LYS A 194 13.14 10.44 -22.82
C LYS A 194 12.07 11.51 -23.11
N LYS A 195 12.08 12.58 -22.34
CA LYS A 195 11.91 13.95 -22.84
C LYS A 195 13.27 14.61 -22.63
N ALA A 196 13.80 15.31 -23.63
CA ALA A 196 15.04 16.07 -23.46
C ALA A 196 14.92 16.84 -22.14
N SER A 197 15.82 16.58 -21.20
CA SER A 197 15.69 17.20 -19.89
C SER A 197 15.81 18.71 -20.07
N LEU A 198 15.15 19.51 -19.24
CA LEU A 198 15.26 20.98 -19.30
C LEU A 198 16.74 21.44 -19.32
N GLN A 199 17.62 20.65 -18.68
CA GLN A 199 19.07 20.86 -18.66
C GLN A 199 19.74 20.57 -20.01
N ASP A 200 19.27 19.59 -20.78
CA ASP A 200 19.78 19.30 -22.12
C ASP A 200 19.36 20.40 -23.11
N LEU A 201 18.10 20.83 -23.05
CA LEU A 201 17.59 21.95 -23.84
C LEU A 201 18.34 23.26 -23.52
N ALA A 202 18.64 23.51 -22.24
CA ALA A 202 19.44 24.68 -21.83
C ALA A 202 20.88 24.63 -22.38
N LYS A 203 21.53 23.45 -22.40
CA LYS A 203 22.86 23.28 -22.99
C LYS A 203 22.84 23.47 -24.51
N GLU A 204 21.79 23.02 -25.16
CA GLU A 204 21.62 23.21 -26.61
C GLU A 204 21.38 24.68 -26.96
N ALA A 205 20.53 25.37 -26.21
CA ALA A 205 20.32 26.82 -26.34
C ALA A 205 21.62 27.62 -26.19
N ALA A 206 22.46 27.29 -25.20
CA ALA A 206 23.76 27.94 -25.00
C ALA A 206 24.70 27.78 -26.21
N LYS A 207 24.78 26.57 -26.79
CA LYS A 207 25.60 26.32 -27.99
C LYS A 207 25.10 27.07 -29.23
N VAL A 208 23.78 27.14 -29.41
CA VAL A 208 23.17 27.88 -30.52
C VAL A 208 23.46 29.38 -30.37
N PHE A 209 23.38 29.91 -29.14
CA PHE A 209 23.69 31.31 -28.86
C PHE A 209 25.17 31.66 -29.11
N GLU A 210 26.09 30.79 -28.70
CA GLU A 210 27.52 30.99 -28.98
C GLU A 210 27.83 30.99 -30.48
N ARG A 211 27.24 30.06 -31.23
CA ARG A 211 27.37 30.02 -32.70
C ARG A 211 26.78 31.25 -33.37
N ALA A 212 25.64 31.73 -32.88
CA ALA A 212 25.06 33.00 -33.36
C ALA A 212 26.05 34.16 -33.13
N GLY A 213 26.68 34.24 -31.96
CA GLY A 213 27.69 35.27 -31.67
C GLY A 213 28.91 35.23 -32.58
N VAL A 214 29.36 34.03 -32.97
CA VAL A 214 30.46 33.85 -33.94
C VAL A 214 30.04 34.31 -35.33
N LEU A 215 28.87 33.90 -35.80
CA LEU A 215 28.34 34.27 -37.12
C LEU A 215 28.07 35.78 -37.24
N GLN A 216 27.60 36.41 -36.15
CA GLN A 216 27.44 37.86 -36.06
C GLN A 216 28.78 38.59 -36.21
N ARG A 217 29.85 38.09 -35.56
CA ARG A 217 31.20 38.66 -35.66
C ARG A 217 31.84 38.45 -37.04
N GLN A 218 31.44 37.40 -37.74
CA GLN A 218 31.91 37.09 -39.10
C GLN A 218 31.10 37.82 -40.19
N GLY A 219 30.06 38.58 -39.82
CA GLY A 219 29.22 39.32 -40.76
C GLY A 219 28.22 38.45 -41.54
N ASP A 220 28.05 37.18 -41.15
CA ASP A 220 27.08 36.26 -41.75
C ASP A 220 25.70 36.43 -41.09
N TRP A 221 24.96 37.42 -41.58
CA TRP A 221 23.62 37.74 -41.09
C TRP A 221 22.57 36.68 -41.42
N ALA A 222 22.76 35.93 -42.51
CA ALA A 222 21.85 34.85 -42.89
C ALA A 222 21.98 33.67 -41.92
N GLY A 223 23.21 33.23 -41.65
CA GLY A 223 23.50 32.19 -40.66
C GLY A 223 23.10 32.61 -39.25
N TYR A 224 23.31 33.87 -38.86
CA TYR A 224 22.85 34.42 -37.58
C TYR A 224 21.33 34.31 -37.42
N GLY A 225 20.56 34.68 -38.45
CA GLY A 225 19.10 34.59 -38.45
C GLY A 225 18.57 33.17 -38.29
N GLU A 226 19.25 32.17 -38.86
CA GLU A 226 18.90 30.76 -38.67
C GLU A 226 19.15 30.27 -37.25
N GLN A 227 20.27 30.67 -36.63
CA GLN A 227 20.55 30.31 -35.24
C GLN A 227 19.57 30.97 -34.27
N GLN A 228 19.16 32.21 -34.52
CA GLN A 228 18.10 32.91 -33.76
C GLN A 228 16.78 32.14 -33.77
N LYS A 229 16.33 31.65 -34.94
CA LYS A 229 15.11 30.83 -35.03
C LYS A 229 15.22 29.51 -34.27
N LYS A 230 16.38 28.85 -34.35
CA LYS A 230 16.66 27.61 -33.60
C LYS A 230 16.61 27.85 -32.09
N LEU A 231 17.16 28.98 -31.63
CA LEU A 231 17.12 29.35 -30.22
C LEU A 231 15.68 29.59 -29.74
N GLU A 232 14.86 30.28 -30.53
CA GLU A 232 13.45 30.52 -30.22
C GLU A 232 12.67 29.20 -30.08
N GLN A 233 12.92 28.23 -30.96
CA GLN A 233 12.28 26.92 -30.90
C GLN A 233 12.64 26.16 -29.62
N ILE A 234 13.92 26.15 -29.24
CA ILE A 234 14.39 25.50 -28.00
C ILE A 234 13.76 26.17 -26.77
N LEU A 235 13.63 27.51 -26.76
CA LEU A 235 12.99 28.23 -25.65
C LEU A 235 11.49 27.96 -25.55
N LYS A 236 10.78 27.75 -26.67
CA LYS A 236 9.38 27.31 -26.69
C LYS A 236 9.23 25.90 -26.13
N GLU A 237 10.11 24.98 -26.52
CA GLU A 237 10.15 23.62 -25.98
C GLU A 237 10.45 23.61 -24.46
N MET A 238 11.27 24.54 -23.97
CA MET A 238 11.53 24.71 -22.52
C MET A 238 10.35 25.30 -21.75
N THR A 239 9.59 26.21 -22.35
CA THR A 239 8.47 26.91 -21.69
C THR A 239 7.12 26.22 -21.87
N GLY A 240 7.05 25.17 -22.68
CA GLY A 240 5.85 24.36 -22.90
C GLY A 240 4.72 25.10 -23.61
N ARG A 241 5.05 26.09 -24.46
CA ARG A 241 4.11 26.89 -25.26
C ARG A 241 4.35 26.75 -26.76
#